data_AF-A0A095WB25-F1
#
_entry.id   AF-A0A095WB25-F1
#
_cell.length_a   1.000
_cell.length_b   1.000
_cell.length_c   1.000
_cell.angle_alpha   90.00
_cell.angle_beta   90.00
_cell.angle_gamma   90.00
#
_symmetry.space_group_name_H-M   'P 1'
#
loop_
_entity.id
_entity.type
_entity.pdbx_description
1 polymer ?
#
loop_
_entity_poly.entity_id
_entity_poly.type
_entity_poly.pdbx_seq_one_letter_code
_entity_poly.pdbx_strand_id
1 'polypeptide(L)'
;MNMRHDLSASLGLARSLLIYYGQPWRRSSLKRFYAEFIKPGDLIFDIGAHAGNRSRTLLSLGAKVIAVEPQPIFADFIARSFAGEELVLLRKAVGKQPGTVDLHISDRHPTVTSISPSWISKMEKTIGFRSVTWNRVERVEMTTLDVLIDEYGLPAFCKIDVEGAEADILASLHHPIPLLAFEYIPAAMEIAEEAIGHMRKLGPYRFNRVEGEGHRFAHGEWVSAESILAELPGLAGRQLSGDIYARRDA
;
A
#
# COMPACT_ATOMS: atom_id res chain seq x y z
N MET A 1 15.43 16.27 25.59
CA MET A 1 14.21 16.44 24.76
C MET A 1 13.75 15.15 24.06
N ASN A 2 14.56 14.07 23.95
CA ASN A 2 14.20 12.84 23.22
C ASN A 2 13.12 11.93 23.86
N MET A 3 13.00 11.89 25.18
CA MET A 3 12.16 10.87 25.86
C MET A 3 10.64 11.04 25.64
N ARG A 4 10.17 12.28 25.38
CA ARG A 4 8.75 12.56 25.13
C ARG A 4 8.30 12.21 23.70
N HIS A 5 9.24 12.27 22.74
CA HIS A 5 8.98 11.91 21.34
C HIS A 5 8.81 10.39 21.22
N ASP A 6 9.70 9.63 21.86
CA ASP A 6 9.72 8.16 21.81
C ASP A 6 8.45 7.52 22.40
N LEU A 7 7.93 8.10 23.48
CA LEU A 7 6.67 7.68 24.10
C LEU A 7 5.45 7.96 23.21
N SER A 8 5.44 9.09 22.48
CA SER A 8 4.31 9.48 21.62
C SER A 8 4.22 8.57 20.38
N ALA A 9 5.37 8.29 19.75
CA ALA A 9 5.45 7.37 18.62
C ALA A 9 5.07 5.93 19.03
N SER A 10 5.54 5.49 20.20
CA SER A 10 5.18 4.18 20.77
C SER A 10 3.69 4.04 21.06
N LEU A 11 3.04 5.09 21.56
CA LEU A 11 1.58 5.14 21.78
C LEU A 11 0.80 5.14 20.47
N GLY A 12 1.25 5.88 19.46
CA GLY A 12 0.67 5.89 18.12
C GLY A 12 0.75 4.53 17.44
N LEU A 13 1.91 3.86 17.55
CA LEU A 13 2.11 2.48 17.12
C LEU A 13 1.18 1.54 17.87
N ALA A 14 1.13 1.58 19.21
CA ALA A 14 0.26 0.72 20.01
C ALA A 14 -1.22 0.88 19.65
N ARG A 15 -1.69 2.12 19.41
CA ARG A 15 -3.05 2.39 18.95
C ARG A 15 -3.32 1.80 17.56
N SER A 16 -2.38 1.96 16.64
CA SER A 16 -2.45 1.36 15.30
C SER A 16 -2.51 -0.17 15.40
N LEU A 17 -1.59 -0.77 16.15
CA LEU A 17 -1.54 -2.22 16.38
C LEU A 17 -2.82 -2.74 17.04
N LEU A 18 -3.41 -2.03 18.01
CA LEU A 18 -4.69 -2.42 18.61
C LEU A 18 -5.84 -2.43 17.59
N ILE A 19 -5.90 -1.45 16.71
CA ILE A 19 -6.90 -1.39 15.64
C ILE A 19 -6.71 -2.58 14.69
N TYR A 20 -5.48 -2.85 14.24
CA TYR A 20 -5.24 -3.85 13.21
C TYR A 20 -5.10 -5.30 13.72
N TYR A 21 -4.54 -5.50 14.91
CA TYR A 21 -4.33 -6.84 15.51
C TYR A 21 -5.48 -7.25 16.44
N GLY A 22 -6.33 -6.31 16.87
CA GLY A 22 -7.46 -6.60 17.76
C GLY A 22 -8.65 -7.28 17.10
N GLN A 23 -8.61 -7.54 15.78
CA GLN A 23 -9.77 -7.97 14.99
C GLN A 23 -9.48 -9.22 14.15
N PRO A 24 -9.35 -10.40 14.79
CA PRO A 24 -8.96 -11.65 14.11
C PRO A 24 -9.91 -12.07 12.98
N TRP A 25 -11.20 -11.71 13.04
CA TRP A 25 -12.17 -11.97 11.97
C TRP A 25 -11.81 -11.25 10.66
N ARG A 26 -11.21 -10.06 10.72
CA ARG A 26 -10.76 -9.32 9.54
C ARG A 26 -9.68 -10.10 8.78
N ARG A 27 -8.78 -10.76 9.53
CA ARG A 27 -7.74 -11.62 8.94
C ARG A 27 -8.32 -12.83 8.23
N SER A 28 -9.32 -13.49 8.81
CA SER A 28 -9.97 -14.63 8.17
C SER A 28 -10.70 -14.22 6.89
N SER A 29 -11.35 -13.05 6.88
CA SER A 29 -12.02 -12.52 5.68
C SER A 29 -10.99 -12.17 4.58
N LEU A 30 -9.93 -11.43 4.94
CA LEU A 30 -8.84 -11.10 4.02
C LEU A 30 -8.16 -12.36 3.46
N LYS A 31 -7.94 -13.38 4.29
CA LYS A 31 -7.37 -14.66 3.86
C LYS A 31 -8.24 -15.34 2.81
N ARG A 32 -9.57 -15.39 3.04
CA ARG A 32 -10.51 -15.99 2.08
C ARG A 32 -10.49 -15.24 0.76
N PHE A 33 -10.49 -13.92 0.81
CA PHE A 33 -10.42 -13.08 -0.37
C PHE A 33 -9.13 -13.31 -1.18
N TYR A 34 -7.96 -13.27 -0.53
CA TYR A 34 -6.70 -13.54 -1.23
C TYR A 34 -6.59 -14.97 -1.73
N ALA A 35 -7.18 -15.95 -1.05
CA ALA A 35 -7.18 -17.34 -1.51
C ALA A 35 -7.90 -17.56 -2.85
N GLU A 36 -8.72 -16.60 -3.32
CA GLU A 36 -9.37 -16.68 -4.63
C GLU A 36 -8.37 -16.53 -5.79
N PHE A 37 -7.20 -15.91 -5.56
CA PHE A 37 -6.24 -15.60 -6.61
C PHE A 37 -4.75 -15.77 -6.24
N ILE A 38 -4.43 -16.10 -4.99
CA ILE A 38 -3.07 -16.41 -4.54
C ILE A 38 -2.91 -17.92 -4.31
N LYS A 39 -1.85 -18.49 -4.87
CA LYS A 39 -1.48 -19.90 -4.72
C LYS A 39 -0.24 -20.06 -3.84
N PRO A 40 -0.07 -21.21 -3.17
CA PRO A 40 1.18 -21.51 -2.48
C PRO A 40 2.38 -21.44 -3.44
N GLY A 41 3.44 -20.77 -3.00
CA GLY A 41 4.66 -20.55 -3.78
C GLY A 41 4.65 -19.29 -4.65
N ASP A 42 3.50 -18.62 -4.81
CA ASP A 42 3.43 -17.35 -5.55
C ASP A 42 4.31 -16.29 -4.89
N LEU A 43 5.06 -15.55 -5.71
CA LEU A 43 5.81 -14.37 -5.28
C LEU A 43 4.89 -13.17 -5.17
N ILE A 44 4.93 -12.47 -4.04
CA ILE A 44 4.06 -11.34 -3.73
C ILE A 44 4.89 -10.17 -3.26
N PHE A 45 4.61 -8.99 -3.80
CA PHE A 45 5.16 -7.73 -3.31
C PHE A 45 4.10 -7.00 -2.45
N ASP A 46 4.45 -6.68 -1.21
CA ASP A 46 3.62 -5.90 -0.26
C ASP A 46 4.32 -4.55 -0.02
N ILE A 47 3.98 -3.55 -0.85
CA ILE A 47 4.62 -2.23 -0.85
C ILE A 47 3.83 -1.29 0.07
N GLY A 48 4.49 -0.78 1.11
CA GLY A 48 3.81 -0.10 2.22
C GLY A 48 3.26 -1.10 3.23
N ALA A 49 4.09 -2.06 3.63
CA ALA A 49 3.65 -3.18 4.48
C ALA A 49 3.16 -2.74 5.87
N HIS A 50 3.56 -1.55 6.36
CA HIS A 50 3.13 -0.94 7.60
C HIS A 50 3.29 -1.91 8.79
N ALA A 51 2.22 -2.29 9.47
CA ALA A 51 2.29 -3.26 10.57
C ALA A 51 2.37 -4.73 10.11
N GLY A 52 2.41 -5.02 8.80
CA GLY A 52 2.58 -6.37 8.25
C GLY A 52 1.32 -7.27 8.28
N ASN A 53 0.13 -6.73 8.55
CA ASN A 53 -1.09 -7.56 8.62
C ASN A 53 -1.39 -8.30 7.31
N ARG A 54 -1.14 -7.64 6.18
CA ARG A 54 -1.30 -8.21 4.84
C ARG A 54 -0.24 -9.26 4.57
N SER A 55 1.04 -8.92 4.74
CA SER A 55 2.17 -9.86 4.73
C SER A 55 1.89 -11.15 5.52
N ARG A 56 1.38 -11.06 6.76
CA ARG A 56 1.01 -12.25 7.56
C ARG A 56 -0.06 -13.11 6.91
N THR A 57 -1.06 -12.48 6.32
CA THR A 57 -2.16 -13.20 5.67
C THR A 57 -1.66 -13.93 4.43
N LEU A 58 -0.82 -13.28 3.63
CA LEU A 58 -0.21 -13.83 2.41
C LEU A 58 0.74 -15.00 2.73
N LEU A 59 1.61 -14.86 3.74
CA LEU A 59 2.44 -15.98 4.21
C LEU A 59 1.61 -17.17 4.66
N SER A 60 0.48 -16.94 5.34
CA SER A 60 -0.43 -18.01 5.78
C SER A 60 -1.13 -18.75 4.64
N LEU A 61 -1.05 -18.23 3.41
CA LEU A 61 -1.49 -18.90 2.17
C LEU A 61 -0.34 -19.67 1.49
N GLY A 62 0.86 -19.64 2.06
CA GLY A 62 2.07 -20.28 1.50
C GLY A 62 2.77 -19.44 0.44
N ALA A 63 2.46 -18.15 0.33
CA ALA A 63 3.12 -17.25 -0.62
C ALA A 63 4.53 -16.86 -0.15
N LYS A 64 5.40 -16.49 -1.09
CA LYS A 64 6.71 -15.88 -0.84
C LYS A 64 6.56 -14.37 -0.86
N VAL A 65 6.86 -13.69 0.25
CA VAL A 65 6.53 -12.27 0.41
C VAL A 65 7.79 -11.41 0.47
N ILE A 66 7.86 -10.41 -0.41
CA ILE A 66 8.78 -9.28 -0.33
C ILE A 66 7.99 -8.08 0.21
N ALA A 67 8.19 -7.76 1.48
CA ALA A 67 7.58 -6.63 2.15
C ALA A 67 8.49 -5.41 2.10
N VAL A 68 7.95 -4.25 1.72
CA VAL A 68 8.71 -3.00 1.65
C VAL A 68 8.09 -1.97 2.59
N GLU A 69 8.87 -1.50 3.55
CA GLU A 69 8.42 -0.55 4.57
C GLU A 69 9.56 0.45 4.90
N PRO A 70 9.44 1.72 4.49
CA PRO A 70 10.49 2.70 4.70
C PRO A 70 10.55 3.23 6.13
N GLN A 71 9.45 3.21 6.89
CA GLN A 71 9.39 3.83 8.21
C GLN A 71 10.05 2.91 9.26
N PRO A 72 11.12 3.35 9.95
CA PRO A 72 11.88 2.49 10.86
C PRO A 72 11.05 1.83 11.96
N ILE A 73 10.07 2.53 12.53
CA ILE A 73 9.24 1.98 13.61
C ILE A 73 8.41 0.76 13.15
N PHE A 74 7.88 0.81 11.93
CA PHE A 74 7.12 -0.29 11.35
C PHE A 74 8.03 -1.39 10.80
N ALA A 75 9.12 -1.02 10.15
CA ALA A 75 10.13 -1.98 9.69
C ALA A 75 10.73 -2.79 10.86
N ASP A 76 11.04 -2.13 11.99
CA ASP A 76 11.50 -2.81 13.21
C ASP A 76 10.42 -3.71 13.80
N PHE A 77 9.17 -3.28 13.78
CA PHE A 77 8.04 -4.09 14.22
C PHE A 77 7.85 -5.34 13.35
N ILE A 78 7.90 -5.21 12.01
CA ILE A 78 7.85 -6.34 11.08
C ILE A 78 9.03 -7.28 11.34
N ALA A 79 10.27 -6.77 11.38
CA ALA A 79 11.45 -7.60 11.59
C ALA A 79 11.35 -8.47 12.86
N ARG A 80 10.80 -7.92 13.95
CA ARG A 80 10.57 -8.67 15.19
C ARG A 80 9.38 -9.63 15.09
N SER A 81 8.27 -9.19 14.50
CA SER A 81 7.01 -9.95 14.46
C SER A 81 7.03 -11.14 13.50
N PHE A 82 7.95 -11.14 12.55
CA PHE A 82 8.12 -12.16 11.52
C PHE A 82 9.48 -12.89 11.66
N ALA A 83 10.12 -12.79 12.82
CA ALA A 83 11.35 -13.53 13.09
C ALA A 83 11.10 -15.05 12.96
N GLY A 84 11.82 -15.69 12.05
CA GLY A 84 11.68 -17.12 11.74
C GLY A 84 10.66 -17.46 10.64
N GLU A 85 9.95 -16.46 10.11
CA GLU A 85 9.10 -16.63 8.92
C GLU A 85 9.93 -16.39 7.64
N GLU A 86 9.52 -17.00 6.52
CA GLU A 86 10.13 -16.77 5.20
C GLU A 86 9.62 -15.46 4.56
N LEU A 87 9.92 -14.32 5.20
CA LEU A 87 9.60 -12.97 4.74
C LEU A 87 10.89 -12.19 4.45
N VAL A 88 11.00 -11.62 3.25
CA VAL A 88 12.05 -10.64 2.95
C VAL A 88 11.51 -9.25 3.26
N LEU A 89 12.17 -8.53 4.18
CA LEU A 89 11.83 -7.14 4.52
C LEU A 89 12.86 -6.17 3.94
N LEU A 90 12.40 -5.21 3.15
CA LEU A 90 13.21 -4.12 2.61
C LEU A 90 12.85 -2.80 3.29
N ARG A 91 13.86 -2.15 3.89
CA ARG A 91 13.74 -0.84 4.54
C ARG A 91 13.95 0.30 3.54
N LYS A 92 13.15 0.30 2.48
CA LYS A 92 13.24 1.23 1.35
C LYS A 92 11.87 1.83 1.07
N ALA A 93 11.84 3.00 0.44
CA ALA A 93 10.66 3.49 -0.25
C ALA A 93 10.64 2.92 -1.68
N VAL A 94 9.45 2.77 -2.26
CA VAL A 94 9.30 2.52 -3.70
C VAL A 94 8.76 3.80 -4.33
N GLY A 95 9.34 4.21 -5.44
CA GLY A 95 8.91 5.39 -6.17
C GLY A 95 9.32 5.32 -7.64
N LYS A 96 9.37 6.49 -8.27
CA LYS A 96 9.58 6.63 -9.72
C LYS A 96 10.99 6.32 -10.22
N GLN A 97 12.00 6.48 -9.35
CA GLN A 97 13.41 6.23 -9.69
C GLN A 97 14.22 5.84 -8.46
N PRO A 98 15.31 5.08 -8.59
CA PRO A 98 16.19 4.79 -7.46
C PRO A 98 16.86 6.06 -6.93
N GLY A 99 17.17 6.09 -5.63
CA GLY A 99 17.86 7.23 -5.01
C GLY A 99 17.61 7.31 -3.51
N THR A 100 17.42 8.54 -3.01
CA THR A 100 17.01 8.78 -1.63
C THR A 100 15.83 9.74 -1.59
N VAL A 101 14.98 9.62 -0.58
CA VAL A 101 13.80 10.47 -0.38
C VAL A 101 13.63 10.84 1.06
N ASP A 102 13.04 12.01 1.27
CA ASP A 102 12.64 12.48 2.58
C ASP A 102 11.24 11.91 2.90
N LEU A 103 11.20 10.96 3.83
CA LEU A 103 9.98 10.41 4.42
C LEU A 103 9.48 11.36 5.51
N HIS A 104 8.31 11.96 5.30
CA HIS A 104 7.69 12.82 6.29
C HIS A 104 6.81 11.99 7.23
N ILE A 105 7.06 12.12 8.53
CA ILE A 105 6.45 11.30 9.58
C ILE A 105 5.71 12.20 10.57
N SER A 106 4.49 11.78 10.94
CA SER A 106 3.78 12.32 12.09
C SER A 106 3.97 11.42 13.32
N ASP A 107 4.68 11.89 14.34
CA ASP A 107 4.90 11.10 15.57
C ASP A 107 3.59 10.70 16.26
N ARG A 108 2.56 11.55 16.18
CA ARG A 108 1.25 11.32 16.81
C ARG A 108 0.30 10.47 15.98
N HIS A 109 0.51 10.44 14.67
CA HIS A 109 -0.24 9.64 13.72
C HIS A 109 0.74 8.89 12.82
N PRO A 110 1.55 7.97 13.39
CA PRO A 110 2.65 7.36 12.66
C PRO A 110 2.17 6.53 11.48
N THR A 111 0.89 6.18 11.41
CA THR A 111 0.23 5.51 10.28
C THR A 111 0.05 6.40 9.06
N VAL A 112 0.22 7.72 9.20
CA VAL A 112 0.12 8.69 8.11
C VAL A 112 1.53 9.18 7.81
N THR A 113 2.24 8.43 6.97
CA THR A 113 3.52 8.86 6.42
C THR A 113 3.40 9.02 4.92
N SER A 114 4.13 9.97 4.36
CA SER A 114 4.13 10.20 2.92
C SER A 114 5.50 10.67 2.47
N ILE A 115 5.87 10.25 1.27
CA ILE A 115 7.06 10.72 0.56
C ILE A 115 6.71 11.86 -0.42
N SER A 116 5.44 12.27 -0.49
CA SER A 116 4.93 13.26 -1.44
C SER A 116 4.64 14.60 -0.74
N PRO A 117 5.41 15.67 -1.00
CA PRO A 117 5.14 16.98 -0.43
C PRO A 117 3.81 17.59 -0.88
N SER A 118 3.38 17.31 -2.12
CA SER A 118 2.09 17.74 -2.65
C SER A 118 0.93 17.04 -1.96
N TRP A 119 1.09 15.75 -1.63
CA TRP A 119 0.14 15.00 -0.81
C TRP A 119 -0.04 15.61 0.57
N ILE A 120 1.06 15.90 1.28
CA ILE A 120 1.05 16.50 2.61
C ILE A 120 0.28 17.82 2.59
N SER A 121 0.59 18.71 1.64
CA SER A 121 -0.10 20.01 1.52
C SER A 121 -1.60 19.88 1.21
N LYS A 122 -2.00 18.83 0.48
CA LYS A 122 -3.40 18.55 0.16
C LYS A 122 -4.14 17.95 1.37
N MET A 123 -3.50 17.03 2.08
CA MET A 123 -4.09 16.37 3.25
C MET A 123 -4.24 17.30 4.44
N GLU A 124 -3.31 18.23 4.68
CA GLU A 124 -3.43 19.25 5.74
C GLU A 124 -4.79 20.00 5.73
N LYS A 125 -5.39 20.16 4.55
CA LYS A 125 -6.66 20.89 4.35
C LYS A 125 -7.90 20.00 4.58
N THR A 126 -7.73 18.68 4.60
CA THR A 126 -8.80 17.68 4.67
C THR A 126 -9.23 17.43 6.11
N ILE A 127 -10.54 17.43 6.38
CA ILE A 127 -11.11 17.40 7.76
C ILE A 127 -10.55 16.25 8.62
N GLY A 128 -10.37 15.06 8.04
CA GLY A 128 -9.80 13.89 8.74
C GLY A 128 -8.29 13.98 9.06
N PHE A 129 -7.58 14.92 8.45
CA PHE A 129 -6.13 15.07 8.53
C PHE A 129 -5.69 16.40 9.16
N ARG A 130 -6.62 17.31 9.51
CA ARG A 130 -6.31 18.63 10.11
C ARG A 130 -5.53 18.57 11.43
N SER A 131 -5.59 17.44 12.13
CA SER A 131 -4.85 17.21 13.38
C SER A 131 -3.53 16.46 13.19
N VAL A 132 -3.18 16.09 11.95
CA VAL A 132 -1.91 15.44 11.63
C VAL A 132 -0.83 16.52 11.52
N THR A 133 0.32 16.27 12.15
CA THR A 133 1.47 17.17 12.09
C THR A 133 2.68 16.33 11.71
N TRP A 134 3.23 16.56 10.53
CA TRP A 134 4.48 15.94 10.08
C TRP A 134 5.66 16.67 10.72
N ASN A 135 6.11 16.15 11.86
CA ASN A 135 7.08 16.80 12.73
C ASN A 135 8.47 16.15 12.66
N ARG A 136 8.64 15.14 11.81
CA ARG A 136 9.89 14.43 11.62
C ARG A 136 10.10 14.11 10.13
N VAL A 137 11.34 14.23 9.69
CA VAL A 137 11.77 13.87 8.33
C VAL A 137 12.91 12.86 8.45
N GLU A 138 12.81 11.77 7.72
CA GLU A 138 13.89 10.79 7.60
C GLU A 138 14.27 10.57 6.16
N ARG A 139 15.57 10.61 5.87
CA ARG A 139 16.07 10.25 4.55
C ARG A 139 16.18 8.74 4.46
N VAL A 140 15.45 8.14 3.52
CA VAL A 140 15.43 6.69 3.27
C VAL A 140 15.87 6.40 1.83
N GLU A 141 16.42 5.21 1.60
CA GLU A 141 16.70 4.75 0.23
C GLU A 141 15.39 4.56 -0.53
N MET A 142 15.37 4.96 -1.80
CA MET A 142 14.27 4.72 -2.73
C MET A 142 14.73 3.72 -3.79
N THR A 143 13.85 2.80 -4.16
CA THR A 143 13.99 1.87 -5.29
C THR A 143 12.75 1.96 -6.20
N THR A 144 12.70 1.18 -7.28
CA THR A 144 11.54 1.07 -8.17
C THR A 144 10.98 -0.35 -8.16
N LEU A 145 9.75 -0.53 -8.64
CA LEU A 145 9.19 -1.87 -8.81
C LEU A 145 10.01 -2.70 -9.78
N ASP A 146 10.53 -2.13 -10.86
CA ASP A 146 11.35 -2.86 -11.82
C ASP A 146 12.65 -3.39 -11.19
N VAL A 147 13.33 -2.58 -10.35
CA VAL A 147 14.53 -3.05 -9.63
C VAL A 147 14.18 -4.22 -8.71
N LEU A 148 13.02 -4.17 -8.05
CA LEU A 148 12.55 -5.30 -7.22
C LEU A 148 12.22 -6.54 -8.08
N ILE A 149 11.64 -6.34 -9.26
CA ILE A 149 11.33 -7.44 -10.20
C ILE A 149 12.60 -8.07 -10.74
N ASP A 150 13.62 -7.27 -11.06
CA ASP A 150 14.92 -7.76 -11.52
C ASP A 150 15.63 -8.58 -10.44
N GLU A 151 15.52 -8.17 -9.17
CA GLU A 151 16.20 -8.81 -8.05
C GLU A 151 15.47 -10.07 -7.54
N TYR A 152 14.14 -10.03 -7.43
CA TYR A 152 13.35 -11.08 -6.78
C TYR A 152 12.49 -11.90 -7.75
N GLY A 153 12.32 -11.44 -8.99
CA GLY A 153 11.44 -12.01 -10.00
C GLY A 153 10.11 -11.27 -10.13
N LEU A 154 9.38 -11.57 -11.21
CA LEU A 154 8.06 -11.01 -11.47
C LEU A 154 7.03 -11.56 -10.46
N PRO A 155 6.39 -10.71 -9.63
CA PRO A 155 5.40 -11.18 -8.67
C PRO A 155 4.12 -11.61 -9.38
N ALA A 156 3.43 -12.61 -8.82
CA ALA A 156 2.08 -12.97 -9.22
C ALA A 156 1.07 -11.90 -8.80
N PHE A 157 1.33 -11.22 -7.67
CA PHE A 157 0.52 -10.13 -7.14
C PHE A 157 1.39 -9.04 -6.48
N CYS A 158 1.05 -7.78 -6.72
CA CYS A 158 1.68 -6.63 -6.07
C CYS A 158 0.61 -5.75 -5.43
N LYS A 159 0.70 -5.50 -4.11
CA LYS A 159 -0.10 -4.46 -3.43
C LYS A 159 0.76 -3.23 -3.23
N ILE A 160 0.22 -2.07 -3.59
CA ILE A 160 0.78 -0.74 -3.36
C ILE A 160 -0.14 0.00 -2.40
N ASP A 161 0.40 0.44 -1.27
CA ASP A 161 -0.33 1.06 -0.17
C ASP A 161 0.56 2.12 0.48
N VAL A 162 0.88 3.19 -0.27
CA VAL A 162 1.98 4.12 0.08
C VAL A 162 1.54 5.57 0.26
N GLU A 163 0.23 5.80 0.33
CA GLU A 163 -0.37 7.06 0.76
C GLU A 163 0.10 8.26 -0.10
N GLY A 164 -0.14 8.15 -1.41
CA GLY A 164 -0.05 9.27 -2.35
C GLY A 164 1.11 9.24 -3.34
N ALA A 165 1.76 8.08 -3.52
CA ALA A 165 2.81 7.87 -4.52
C ALA A 165 2.48 6.73 -5.50
N GLU A 166 1.26 6.20 -5.48
CA GLU A 166 0.80 5.07 -6.29
C GLU A 166 1.00 5.35 -7.78
N ALA A 167 0.56 6.52 -8.26
CA ALA A 167 0.70 6.91 -9.66
C ALA A 167 2.17 7.02 -10.09
N ASP A 168 3.04 7.62 -9.27
CA ASP A 168 4.46 7.77 -9.57
C ASP A 168 5.21 6.42 -9.61
N ILE A 169 4.87 5.50 -8.71
CA ILE A 169 5.38 4.13 -8.75
C ILE A 169 4.99 3.47 -10.08
N LEU A 170 3.69 3.50 -10.42
CA LEU A 170 3.17 2.87 -11.64
C LEU A 170 3.64 3.55 -12.92
N ALA A 171 3.95 4.85 -12.88
CA ALA A 171 4.52 5.57 -14.02
C ALA A 171 5.91 5.06 -14.42
N SER A 172 6.63 4.43 -13.49
CA SER A 172 7.97 3.88 -13.70
C SER A 172 8.01 2.37 -13.91
N LEU A 173 6.86 1.68 -13.80
CA LEU A 173 6.76 0.24 -13.98
C LEU A 173 6.80 -0.12 -15.47
N HIS A 174 7.76 -0.94 -15.88
CA HIS A 174 7.87 -1.43 -17.26
C HIS A 174 7.43 -2.90 -17.39
N HIS A 175 7.47 -3.66 -16.29
CA HIS A 175 7.05 -5.05 -16.29
C HIS A 175 5.54 -5.20 -16.02
N PRO A 176 4.77 -5.80 -16.95
CA PRO A 176 3.33 -6.00 -16.76
C PRO A 176 3.04 -7.11 -15.74
N ILE A 177 2.93 -6.73 -14.47
CA ILE A 177 2.57 -7.61 -13.34
C ILE A 177 1.16 -8.18 -13.59
N PRO A 178 0.94 -9.52 -13.42
CA PRO A 178 -0.36 -10.16 -13.72
C PRO A 178 -1.54 -9.60 -12.93
N LEU A 179 -1.33 -9.29 -11.64
CA LEU A 179 -2.33 -8.70 -10.77
C LEU A 179 -1.69 -7.64 -9.89
N LEU A 180 -2.28 -6.45 -9.85
CA LEU A 180 -1.84 -5.36 -9.02
C LEU A 180 -3.01 -4.74 -8.26
N ALA A 181 -2.79 -4.30 -7.03
CA ALA A 181 -3.75 -3.50 -6.28
C ALA A 181 -3.08 -2.21 -5.78
N PHE A 182 -3.77 -1.09 -5.88
CA PHE A 182 -3.32 0.20 -5.34
C PHE A 182 -4.46 0.90 -4.60
N GLU A 183 -4.11 1.62 -3.52
CA GLU A 183 -5.10 2.34 -2.73
C GLU A 183 -5.65 3.56 -3.51
N TYR A 184 -6.93 3.84 -3.32
CA TYR A 184 -7.51 5.14 -3.62
C TYR A 184 -8.06 5.79 -2.35
N ILE A 185 -7.85 7.10 -2.23
CA ILE A 185 -8.35 7.90 -1.11
C ILE A 185 -9.27 8.97 -1.69
N PRO A 186 -10.51 9.13 -1.18
CA PRO A 186 -11.47 10.11 -1.69
C PRO A 186 -10.95 11.54 -1.81
N ALA A 187 -10.06 11.94 -0.90
CA ALA A 187 -9.46 13.26 -0.87
C ALA A 187 -8.43 13.50 -2.00
N ALA A 188 -8.01 12.46 -2.71
CA ALA A 188 -6.99 12.52 -3.75
C ALA A 188 -7.23 11.49 -4.87
N MET A 189 -8.46 11.48 -5.37
CA MET A 189 -8.90 10.56 -6.41
C MET A 189 -8.09 10.69 -7.71
N GLU A 190 -7.52 11.86 -7.99
CA GLU A 190 -6.70 12.08 -9.19
C GLU A 190 -5.49 11.15 -9.26
N ILE A 191 -4.93 10.73 -8.11
CA ILE A 191 -3.81 9.78 -8.08
C ILE A 191 -4.28 8.40 -8.58
N ALA A 192 -5.48 7.97 -8.20
CA ALA A 192 -6.06 6.73 -8.70
C ALA A 192 -6.37 6.82 -10.21
N GLU A 193 -6.85 7.97 -10.68
CA GLU A 193 -7.09 8.23 -12.11
C GLU A 193 -5.78 8.13 -12.92
N GLU A 194 -4.71 8.78 -12.46
CA GLU A 194 -3.39 8.73 -13.07
C GLU A 194 -2.81 7.31 -13.06
N ALA A 195 -2.91 6.60 -11.92
CA ALA A 195 -2.51 5.21 -11.78
C ALA A 195 -3.20 4.29 -12.80
N ILE A 196 -4.53 4.40 -12.98
CA ILE A 196 -5.26 3.67 -14.03
C ILE A 196 -4.72 4.04 -15.41
N GLY A 197 -4.46 5.33 -15.65
CA GLY A 197 -3.86 5.82 -16.90
C GLY A 197 -2.52 5.17 -17.20
N HIS A 198 -1.66 4.96 -16.20
CA HIS A 198 -0.39 4.24 -16.33
C HIS A 198 -0.61 2.75 -16.60
N MET A 199 -1.52 2.09 -15.88
CA MET A 199 -1.85 0.68 -16.12
C MET A 199 -2.33 0.43 -17.56
N ARG A 200 -3.13 1.33 -18.15
CA ARG A 200 -3.58 1.24 -19.55
C ARG A 200 -2.42 1.27 -20.56
N LYS A 201 -1.34 1.98 -20.24
CA LYS A 201 -0.15 2.06 -21.11
C LYS A 201 0.72 0.80 -20.98
N LEU A 202 0.69 0.16 -19.81
CA LEU A 202 1.50 -1.03 -19.50
C LEU A 202 0.96 -2.30 -20.17
N GLY A 203 -0.35 -2.39 -20.38
CA GLY A 203 -0.94 -3.53 -21.09
C GLY A 203 -2.47 -3.57 -21.05
N PRO A 204 -3.07 -4.65 -21.60
CA PRO A 204 -4.50 -4.88 -21.51
C PRO A 204 -4.86 -5.31 -20.08
N TYR A 205 -5.40 -4.37 -19.30
CA TYR A 205 -5.88 -4.63 -17.94
C TYR A 205 -7.41 -4.49 -17.87
N ARG A 206 -8.00 -5.30 -17.01
CA ARG A 206 -9.36 -5.14 -16.50
C ARG A 206 -9.30 -4.80 -15.02
N PHE A 207 -10.31 -4.09 -14.54
CA PHE A 207 -10.29 -3.47 -13.22
C PHE A 207 -11.44 -3.97 -12.36
N ASN A 208 -11.23 -3.95 -11.05
CA ASN A 208 -12.27 -4.09 -10.05
C ASN A 208 -11.87 -3.25 -8.83
N ARG A 209 -12.75 -3.13 -7.84
CA ARG A 209 -12.42 -2.40 -6.61
C ARG A 209 -12.92 -3.12 -5.38
N VAL A 210 -12.26 -2.85 -4.26
CA VAL A 210 -12.73 -3.18 -2.92
C VAL A 210 -12.93 -1.87 -2.17
N GLU A 211 -14.04 -1.73 -1.44
CA GLU A 211 -14.33 -0.56 -0.60
C GLU A 211 -13.94 -0.86 0.85
N GLY A 212 -13.13 0.01 1.44
CA GLY A 212 -12.57 -0.16 2.78
C GLY A 212 -11.98 -1.56 2.98
N GLU A 213 -12.36 -2.17 4.11
CA GLU A 213 -11.96 -3.54 4.46
C GLU A 213 -13.05 -4.57 4.15
N GLY A 214 -13.88 -4.31 3.13
CA GLY A 214 -14.98 -5.20 2.75
C GLY A 214 -14.52 -6.56 2.18
N HIS A 215 -13.28 -6.63 1.69
CA HIS A 215 -12.65 -7.83 1.10
C HIS A 215 -13.57 -8.58 0.11
N ARG A 216 -14.30 -7.80 -0.69
CA ARG A 216 -15.20 -8.27 -1.74
C ARG A 216 -15.13 -7.28 -2.89
N PHE A 217 -15.03 -7.83 -4.10
CA PHE A 217 -15.10 -7.04 -5.31
C PHE A 217 -16.46 -6.35 -5.45
N ALA A 218 -16.43 -5.06 -5.81
CA ALA A 218 -17.63 -4.27 -6.05
C ALA A 218 -18.39 -4.75 -7.30
N HIS A 219 -17.66 -5.29 -8.27
CA HIS A 219 -18.20 -5.81 -9.51
C HIS A 219 -18.13 -7.34 -9.54
N GLY A 220 -19.19 -7.99 -10.02
CA GLY A 220 -19.19 -9.45 -10.23
C GLY A 220 -18.27 -9.91 -11.36
N GLU A 221 -18.00 -9.01 -12.31
CA GLU A 221 -17.07 -9.20 -13.42
C GLU A 221 -16.00 -8.10 -13.41
N TRP A 222 -14.86 -8.36 -14.05
CA TRP A 222 -13.81 -7.35 -14.20
C TRP A 222 -14.16 -6.37 -15.32
N VAL A 223 -14.12 -5.07 -15.03
CA VAL A 223 -14.61 -4.02 -15.92
C VAL A 223 -13.47 -3.32 -16.68
N SER A 224 -13.80 -2.51 -17.68
CA SER A 224 -12.79 -1.75 -18.42
C SER A 224 -12.25 -0.56 -17.61
N ALA A 225 -11.14 0.02 -18.07
CA ALA A 225 -10.58 1.24 -17.48
C ALA A 225 -11.59 2.40 -17.55
N GLU A 226 -12.32 2.52 -18.65
CA GLU A 226 -13.32 3.56 -18.86
C GLU A 226 -14.48 3.43 -17.85
N SER A 227 -14.91 2.20 -17.57
CA SER A 227 -15.96 1.93 -16.58
C SER A 227 -15.50 2.34 -15.18
N ILE A 228 -14.32 1.91 -14.75
CA ILE A 228 -13.85 2.21 -13.40
C ILE A 228 -13.56 3.72 -13.23
N LEU A 229 -12.99 4.38 -14.26
CA LEU A 229 -12.76 5.83 -14.25
C LEU A 229 -14.07 6.63 -14.14
N ALA A 230 -15.15 6.19 -14.78
CA ALA A 230 -16.45 6.84 -14.71
C ALA A 230 -17.08 6.76 -13.30
N GLU A 231 -16.69 5.79 -12.46
CA GLU A 231 -17.19 5.63 -11.10
C GLU A 231 -16.47 6.52 -10.08
N LEU A 232 -15.19 6.84 -10.32
CA LEU A 232 -14.33 7.52 -9.35
C LEU A 232 -14.89 8.85 -8.82
N PRO A 233 -15.51 9.74 -9.63
CA PRO A 233 -16.12 10.97 -9.14
C PRO A 233 -17.22 10.72 -8.10
N GLY A 234 -17.98 9.62 -8.25
CA GLY A 234 -19.02 9.23 -7.30
C GLY A 234 -18.49 8.69 -5.97
N LEU A 235 -17.28 8.14 -5.97
CA LEU A 235 -16.62 7.62 -4.76
C LEU A 235 -16.00 8.74 -3.91
N ALA A 236 -15.51 9.80 -4.54
CA ALA A 236 -14.95 10.96 -3.85
C ALA A 236 -15.92 11.57 -2.82
N GLY A 237 -17.23 11.47 -3.05
CA GLY A 237 -18.27 11.94 -2.13
C GLY A 237 -18.57 11.02 -0.93
N ARG A 238 -18.11 9.76 -0.92
CA ARG A 238 -18.51 8.74 0.06
C ARG A 238 -17.59 8.63 1.29
N GLN A 239 -16.46 9.35 1.30
CA GLN A 239 -15.47 9.43 2.39
C GLN A 239 -14.76 8.11 2.78
N LEU A 240 -14.99 6.99 2.09
CA LEU A 240 -14.28 5.72 2.34
C LEU A 240 -13.17 5.50 1.31
N SER A 241 -11.96 5.19 1.78
CA SER A 241 -10.88 4.68 0.94
C SER A 241 -11.12 3.22 0.54
N GLY A 242 -10.28 2.71 -0.35
CA GLY A 242 -10.29 1.31 -0.73
C GLY A 242 -9.19 1.00 -1.72
N ASP A 243 -9.30 -0.14 -2.39
CA ASP A 243 -8.30 -0.63 -3.33
C ASP A 243 -8.89 -0.76 -4.73
N ILE A 244 -8.15 -0.31 -5.75
CA ILE A 244 -8.40 -0.68 -7.14
C ILE A 244 -7.49 -1.85 -7.48
N TYR A 245 -8.07 -2.90 -8.02
CA TYR A 245 -7.37 -4.07 -8.54
C TYR A 245 -7.32 -3.98 -10.05
N ALA A 246 -6.16 -4.22 -10.63
CA ALA A 246 -5.91 -4.31 -12.06
C ALA A 246 -5.39 -5.72 -12.37
N ARG A 247 -6.16 -6.49 -13.14
CA ARG A 247 -5.80 -7.83 -13.61
C ARG A 247 -5.50 -7.79 -15.09
N ARG A 248 -4.35 -8.32 -15.48
CA ARG A 248 -3.96 -8.40 -16.88
C ARG A 248 -4.84 -9.43 -17.61
N ASP A 249 -5.34 -9.06 -18.78
CA ASP A 249 -5.95 -10.04 -19.69
C ASP A 249 -4.83 -10.96 -20.22
N ALA A 250 -5.09 -12.28 -20.17
CA ALA A 250 -4.14 -13.30 -20.61
C ALA A 250 -3.81 -13.21 -22.11
#